data_AF-A0A2D4IYD8-F1
#
_entry.id   AF-A0A2D4IYD8-F1
#
_cell.length_a   1.000
_cell.length_b   1.000
_cell.length_c   1.000
_cell.angle_alpha   90.00
_cell.angle_beta   90.00
_cell.angle_gamma   90.00
#
_symmetry.space_group_name_H-M   'P 1'
#
loop_
_entity.id
_entity.type
_entity.pdbx_description
1 polymer ?
#
loop_
_entity_poly.entity_id
_entity_poly.type
_entity_poly.pdbx_seq_one_letter_code
_entity_poly.pdbx_strand_id
1 'polypeptide(L)'
;GSLLYISSWTRPDISLSVNLLSRHVGKAKEFHWKCIKKLLRYLQHTKDLSLLLEPTHTDNAELCCYTDSDWASHKKRKSTSGYIIFLNGCPVFWKVHKQNFVSSDSSTESEYACVSDVCNSLTWFDALITDIWMKPIQPFTIMEDNESVVYISKNKFTGFR
;
A
#
# COMPACT_ATOMS: atom_id res chain seq x y z
N GLY A 1 -15.88 -10.43 -5.73
CA GLY A 1 -14.82 -10.54 -6.76
C GLY A 1 -14.60 -9.22 -7.48
N SER A 2 -15.62 -8.71 -8.18
CA SER A 2 -15.51 -7.52 -9.05
C SER A 2 -14.90 -6.28 -8.40
N LEU A 3 -15.36 -5.88 -7.21
CA LEU A 3 -14.81 -4.72 -6.50
C LEU A 3 -13.32 -4.89 -6.13
N LEU A 4 -12.92 -6.12 -5.77
CA LEU A 4 -11.53 -6.42 -5.45
C LEU A 4 -10.64 -6.33 -6.70
N TYR A 5 -11.16 -6.79 -7.84
CA TYR A 5 -10.47 -6.65 -9.11
C TYR A 5 -10.27 -5.18 -9.49
N ILE A 6 -11.34 -4.37 -9.47
CA ILE A 6 -11.26 -2.94 -9.79
C ILE A 6 -10.28 -2.24 -8.85
N SER A 7 -10.34 -2.53 -7.55
CA SER A 7 -9.45 -1.91 -6.56
C SER A 7 -7.99 -2.26 -6.79
N SER A 8 -7.67 -3.49 -7.17
CA SER A 8 -6.27 -3.93 -7.31
C SER A 8 -5.61 -3.51 -8.63
N TRP A 9 -6.39 -3.23 -9.67
CA TRP A 9 -5.84 -3.03 -11.02
C TRP A 9 -6.02 -1.61 -11.57
N THR A 10 -7.08 -0.90 -11.17
CA THR A 10 -7.46 0.35 -11.85
C THR A 10 -7.75 1.51 -10.91
N ARG A 11 -8.14 1.22 -9.66
CA ARG A 11 -8.68 2.21 -8.73
C ARG A 11 -8.03 2.08 -7.35
N PRO A 12 -6.80 2.61 -7.16
CA PRO A 12 -6.13 2.59 -5.86
C PRO A 12 -6.94 3.30 -4.77
N ASP A 13 -7.67 4.35 -5.13
CA ASP A 13 -8.52 5.18 -4.27
C ASP A 13 -9.60 4.39 -3.50
N ILE A 14 -10.11 3.28 -4.05
CA ILE A 14 -11.12 2.44 -3.37
C ILE A 14 -10.52 1.29 -2.56
N SER A 15 -9.21 1.05 -2.64
CA SER A 15 -8.55 -0.14 -2.10
C SER A 15 -8.78 -0.33 -0.62
N LEU A 16 -8.67 0.73 0.16
CA LEU A 16 -8.92 0.69 1.61
C LEU A 16 -10.38 0.33 1.91
N SER A 17 -11.33 0.98 1.23
CA SER A 17 -12.76 0.75 1.43
C SER A 17 -13.14 -0.70 1.10
N VAL A 18 -12.63 -1.23 -0.01
CA VAL A 18 -12.87 -2.62 -0.42
C VAL A 18 -12.21 -3.60 0.56
N ASN A 19 -10.98 -3.32 1.03
CA ASN A 19 -10.30 -4.15 2.01
C ASN A 19 -11.05 -4.20 3.35
N LEU A 20 -11.60 -3.09 3.81
CA LEU A 20 -12.39 -3.04 5.04
C LEU A 20 -13.70 -3.82 4.91
N LEU A 21 -14.41 -3.66 3.79
CA LEU A 21 -15.68 -4.34 3.55
C LEU A 21 -15.52 -5.85 3.34
N SER A 22 -14.44 -6.29 2.69
CA SER A 22 -14.17 -7.71 2.44
C SER A 22 -14.01 -8.51 3.74
N ARG A 23 -13.50 -7.89 4.81
CA ARG A 23 -13.38 -8.50 6.15
C ARG A 23 -14.73 -8.90 6.76
N HIS A 24 -15.82 -8.29 6.32
CA HIS A 24 -17.16 -8.47 6.90
C HIS A 24 -18.10 -9.30 6.01
N VAL A 25 -17.62 -9.89 4.90
CA VAL A 25 -18.45 -10.66 3.97
C VAL A 25 -19.18 -11.82 4.65
N GLY A 26 -18.54 -12.51 5.60
CA GLY A 26 -19.16 -13.64 6.31
C GLY A 26 -20.20 -13.24 7.37
N LYS A 27 -20.21 -11.99 7.84
CA LYS A 27 -21.16 -11.48 8.85
C LYS A 27 -21.51 -10.01 8.56
N ALA A 28 -22.07 -9.78 7.38
CA ALA A 28 -22.46 -8.45 6.95
C ALA A 28 -23.65 -7.91 7.77
N LYS A 29 -23.66 -6.61 8.02
CA LYS A 29 -24.70 -5.87 8.74
C LYS A 29 -25.26 -4.79 7.83
N GLU A 30 -26.41 -4.23 8.18
CA GLU A 30 -27.04 -3.14 7.42
C GLU A 30 -26.09 -1.95 7.21
N PHE A 31 -25.24 -1.65 8.19
CA PHE A 31 -24.18 -0.65 8.06
C PHE A 31 -23.24 -0.94 6.88
N HIS A 32 -22.71 -2.17 6.78
CA HIS A 32 -21.82 -2.56 5.69
C HIS A 32 -22.52 -2.48 4.32
N TRP A 33 -23.81 -2.79 4.26
CA TRP A 33 -24.62 -2.64 3.05
C TRP A 33 -24.74 -1.17 2.61
N LYS A 34 -24.96 -0.25 3.56
CA LYS A 34 -24.96 1.21 3.28
C LYS A 34 -23.61 1.68 2.74
N CYS A 35 -22.50 1.20 3.30
CA CYS A 35 -21.15 1.50 2.83
C CYS A 35 -20.91 0.98 1.40
N ILE A 36 -21.30 -0.27 1.10
CA ILE A 36 -21.18 -0.83 -0.25
C ILE A 36 -21.98 0.01 -1.26
N LYS A 37 -23.23 0.38 -0.94
CA LYS A 37 -24.03 1.25 -1.80
C LYS A 37 -23.38 2.61 -2.04
N LYS A 38 -22.75 3.19 -1.02
CA LYS A 38 -21.99 4.45 -1.16
C LYS A 38 -20.79 4.26 -2.10
N LEU A 39 -20.04 3.18 -1.94
CA LEU A 39 -18.91 2.85 -2.81
C LEU A 39 -19.33 2.68 -4.27
N LEU A 40 -20.42 1.95 -4.52
CA LEU A 40 -20.94 1.76 -5.88
C LEU A 40 -21.41 3.07 -6.52
N ARG A 41 -22.09 3.94 -5.76
CA ARG A 41 -22.45 5.29 -6.25
C ARG A 41 -21.24 6.16 -6.54
N TYR A 42 -20.20 6.06 -5.71
CA TYR A 42 -18.95 6.77 -5.95
C TYR A 42 -18.30 6.31 -7.26
N LEU A 43 -18.23 5.00 -7.49
CA LEU A 43 -17.73 4.44 -8.76
C LEU A 43 -18.57 4.88 -9.96
N GLN A 44 -19.90 4.90 -9.83
CA GLN A 44 -20.79 5.38 -10.88
C GLN A 44 -20.49 6.84 -11.25
N HIS A 45 -20.26 7.70 -10.25
CA HIS A 45 -20.02 9.12 -10.45
C HIS A 45 -18.59 9.42 -10.93
N THR A 46 -17.64 8.51 -10.65
CA THR A 46 -16.23 8.64 -11.02
C THR A 46 -15.83 7.65 -12.10
N LYS A 47 -16.78 7.22 -12.93
CA LYS A 47 -16.55 6.25 -14.01
C LYS A 47 -15.54 6.74 -15.05
N ASP A 48 -15.43 8.06 -15.21
CA ASP A 48 -14.57 8.71 -16.19
C ASP A 48 -13.17 9.02 -15.61
N LEU A 49 -12.90 8.68 -14.33
CA LEU A 49 -11.56 8.76 -13.76
C LEU A 49 -10.69 7.62 -14.29
N SER A 50 -9.50 7.96 -14.78
CA SER A 50 -8.48 7.02 -15.25
C SER A 50 -7.14 7.28 -14.58
N LEU A 51 -6.30 6.26 -14.50
CA LEU A 51 -4.89 6.43 -14.14
C LEU A 51 -4.14 6.99 -15.35
N LEU A 52 -3.56 8.17 -15.18
CA LEU A 52 -2.63 8.73 -16.16
C LEU A 52 -1.24 8.12 -15.90
N LEU A 53 -0.75 7.35 -16.85
CA LEU A 53 0.59 6.75 -16.82
C LEU A 53 1.52 7.55 -17.71
N GLU A 54 1.79 8.78 -17.31
CA GLU A 54 2.73 9.66 -18.00
C GLU A 54 3.99 9.82 -17.14
N PRO A 55 5.14 9.31 -17.59
CA PRO A 55 6.36 9.37 -16.79
C PRO A 55 6.83 10.83 -16.67
N THR A 56 7.12 11.26 -15.45
CA THR A 56 7.62 12.61 -15.18
C THR A 56 9.02 12.83 -15.78
N HIS A 57 9.83 11.77 -15.83
CA HIS A 57 11.18 11.77 -16.39
C HIS A 57 11.48 10.44 -17.10
N THR A 58 12.29 10.49 -18.16
CA THR A 58 12.62 9.31 -19.00
C THR A 58 14.06 8.83 -18.88
N ASP A 59 14.95 9.66 -18.33
CA ASP A 59 16.39 9.44 -18.48
C ASP A 59 16.94 8.42 -17.48
N ASN A 60 16.34 8.35 -16.28
CA ASN A 60 16.67 7.35 -15.27
C ASN A 60 15.39 6.72 -14.73
N ALA A 61 15.41 5.39 -14.63
CA ALA A 61 14.36 4.66 -13.94
C ALA A 61 14.48 4.97 -12.44
N GLU A 62 13.47 5.63 -11.89
CA GLU A 62 13.34 5.95 -10.48
C GLU A 62 12.14 5.20 -9.93
N LEU A 63 12.34 4.56 -8.78
CA LEU A 63 11.29 3.86 -8.09
C LEU A 63 11.08 4.48 -6.70
N CYS A 64 9.90 5.05 -6.52
CA CYS A 64 9.47 5.75 -5.32
C CYS A 64 8.28 5.03 -4.71
N CYS A 65 8.27 4.84 -3.40
CA CYS A 65 7.17 4.22 -2.69
C CYS A 65 6.65 5.16 -1.60
N TYR A 66 5.33 5.23 -1.46
CA TYR A 66 4.68 5.87 -0.33
C TYR A 66 4.07 4.80 0.56
N THR A 67 4.36 4.91 1.84
CA THR A 67 3.82 4.04 2.87
C THR A 67 2.85 4.82 3.75
N ASP A 68 1.85 4.10 4.26
CA ASP A 68 0.91 4.62 5.23
C ASP A 68 0.40 3.44 6.08
N SER A 69 0.27 3.63 7.38
CA SER A 69 -0.30 2.62 8.24
C SER A 69 -1.23 3.24 9.27
N ASP A 70 -2.48 2.80 9.25
CA ASP A 70 -3.48 3.23 10.21
C ASP A 70 -3.45 2.34 11.45
N TRP A 71 -3.03 2.93 12.57
CA TRP A 71 -3.25 2.39 13.90
C TRP A 71 -4.69 2.69 14.36
N ALA A 72 -5.32 1.71 15.02
CA ALA A 72 -6.55 1.88 15.82
C ALA A 72 -7.95 1.87 15.16
N SER A 73 -8.20 1.11 14.08
CA SER A 73 -9.59 0.92 13.57
C SER A 73 -10.31 -0.36 14.06
N HIS A 74 -9.69 -1.21 14.88
CA HIS A 74 -10.31 -2.47 15.32
C HIS A 74 -10.08 -2.77 16.81
N LYS A 75 -11.14 -3.24 17.48
CA LYS A 75 -11.16 -3.89 18.81
C LYS A 75 -10.13 -5.02 19.03
N LYS A 76 -9.37 -5.39 17.99
CA LYS A 76 -8.36 -6.47 18.00
C LYS A 76 -6.91 -5.98 17.87
N ARG A 77 -6.63 -4.66 17.98
CA ARG A 77 -5.26 -4.09 17.89
C ARG A 77 -4.47 -4.56 16.64
N LYS A 78 -5.14 -4.67 15.50
CA LYS A 78 -4.50 -5.03 14.23
C LYS A 78 -4.58 -3.84 13.28
N SER A 79 -3.44 -3.25 12.99
CA SER A 79 -3.30 -2.11 12.07
C SER A 79 -3.57 -2.53 10.62
N THR A 80 -3.86 -1.54 9.77
CA THR A 80 -4.00 -1.73 8.33
C THR A 80 -2.85 -1.02 7.65
N SER A 81 -2.08 -1.76 6.86
CA SER A 81 -0.97 -1.22 6.08
C SER A 81 -1.39 -0.97 4.64
N GLY A 82 -1.03 0.19 4.13
CA GLY A 82 -1.18 0.60 2.75
C GLY A 82 0.16 1.05 2.18
N TYR A 83 0.42 0.71 0.93
CA TYR A 83 1.53 1.32 0.20
C TYR A 83 1.25 1.35 -1.29
N ILE A 84 1.91 2.29 -1.97
CA ILE A 84 1.85 2.48 -3.41
C ILE A 84 3.25 2.75 -3.95
N ILE A 85 3.61 2.02 -5.00
CA ILE A 85 4.88 2.08 -5.71
C ILE A 85 4.66 2.82 -7.01
N PHE A 86 5.51 3.81 -7.25
CA PHE A 86 5.61 4.61 -8.45
C PHE A 86 6.90 4.28 -9.18
N LEU A 87 6.80 4.16 -10.51
CA LEU A 87 7.92 4.07 -11.42
C LEU A 87 7.90 5.32 -12.30
N ASN A 88 8.94 6.14 -12.23
CA ASN A 88 9.06 7.40 -12.98
C ASN A 88 7.84 8.34 -12.81
N GLY A 89 7.23 8.36 -11.63
CA GLY A 89 6.02 9.16 -11.36
C GLY A 89 4.70 8.47 -11.73
N CYS A 90 4.72 7.29 -12.34
CA CYS A 90 3.52 6.51 -12.65
C CYS A 90 3.22 5.46 -11.57
N PRO A 91 1.99 5.35 -11.04
CA PRO A 91 1.64 4.30 -10.09
C PRO A 91 1.62 2.94 -10.79
N VAL A 92 2.51 2.03 -10.39
CA VAL A 92 2.64 0.69 -11.00
C VAL A 92 2.08 -0.41 -10.11
N PHE A 93 2.09 -0.22 -8.79
CA PHE A 93 1.61 -1.21 -7.85
C PHE A 93 1.11 -0.57 -6.58
N TRP A 94 0.07 -1.12 -5.98
CA TRP A 94 -0.38 -0.73 -4.65
C TRP A 94 -0.99 -1.92 -3.95
N LYS A 95 -0.95 -1.88 -2.62
CA LYS A 95 -1.52 -2.92 -1.79
C LYS A 95 -2.02 -2.31 -0.49
N VAL A 96 -3.22 -2.73 -0.10
CA VAL A 96 -3.76 -2.46 1.24
C VAL A 96 -4.11 -3.78 1.86
N HIS A 97 -3.61 -4.03 3.07
CA HIS A 97 -3.86 -5.27 3.78
C HIS A 97 -3.87 -5.09 5.29
N LYS A 98 -4.48 -6.06 5.97
CA LYS A 98 -4.48 -6.10 7.43
C LYS A 98 -3.20 -6.76 7.92
N GLN A 99 -2.52 -6.15 8.87
CA GLN A 99 -1.35 -6.77 9.48
C GLN A 99 -1.75 -8.05 10.23
N ASN A 100 -0.95 -9.10 10.05
CA ASN A 100 -1.19 -10.39 10.69
C ASN A 100 -0.77 -10.36 12.17
N PHE A 101 0.27 -9.61 12.49
CA PHE A 101 0.80 -9.43 13.84
C PHE A 101 -0.08 -8.49 14.66
N VAL A 102 -0.06 -8.67 15.98
CA VAL A 102 -0.66 -7.72 16.92
C VAL A 102 0.42 -6.67 17.16
N SER A 103 0.29 -5.51 16.55
CA SER A 103 1.17 -4.38 16.83
C SER A 103 0.98 -4.03 18.31
N SER A 104 2.04 -4.17 19.08
CA SER A 104 2.05 -4.01 20.53
C SER A 104 1.95 -2.52 20.86
N ASP A 105 0.73 -1.98 20.86
CA ASP A 105 0.36 -0.66 21.41
C ASP A 105 1.17 0.58 20.94
N SER A 106 1.88 0.56 19.79
CA SER A 106 2.53 1.75 19.20
C SER A 106 2.37 1.88 17.68
N SER A 107 2.22 3.12 17.20
CA SER A 107 2.15 3.46 15.76
C SER A 107 3.45 3.14 15.02
N THR A 108 4.59 3.42 15.66
CA THR A 108 5.93 3.15 15.12
C THR A 108 6.12 1.69 14.76
N GLU A 109 5.62 0.74 15.56
CA GLU A 109 5.75 -0.69 15.25
C GLU A 109 4.94 -1.08 14.01
N SER A 110 3.71 -0.56 13.86
CA SER A 110 2.89 -0.87 12.69
C SER A 110 3.46 -0.26 11.41
N GLU A 111 3.99 0.95 11.47
CA GLU A 111 4.60 1.60 10.32
C GLU A 111 5.93 0.95 9.94
N TYR A 112 6.76 0.59 10.91
CA TYR A 112 7.97 -0.18 10.65
C TYR A 112 7.67 -1.53 9.98
N ALA A 113 6.62 -2.23 10.42
CA ALA A 113 6.15 -3.44 9.75
C ALA A 113 5.67 -3.17 8.31
N CYS A 114 4.99 -2.04 8.08
CA CYS A 114 4.58 -1.60 6.74
C CYS A 114 5.79 -1.36 5.83
N VAL A 115 6.80 -0.65 6.32
CA VAL A 115 8.06 -0.40 5.59
C VAL A 115 8.78 -1.72 5.29
N SER A 116 8.79 -2.68 6.21
CA SER A 116 9.38 -4.00 5.97
C SER A 116 8.67 -4.77 4.83
N ASP A 117 7.34 -4.73 4.79
CA ASP A 117 6.55 -5.32 3.69
C ASP A 117 6.83 -4.65 2.34
N VAL A 118 7.03 -3.32 2.37
CA VAL A 118 7.43 -2.55 1.19
C VAL A 118 8.80 -2.97 0.70
N CYS A 119 9.82 -3.07 1.56
CA CYS A 119 11.15 -3.52 1.17
C CYS A 119 11.13 -4.89 0.47
N ASN A 120 10.32 -5.84 0.96
CA ASN A 120 10.14 -7.14 0.31
C ASN A 120 9.51 -6.99 -1.08
N SER A 121 8.49 -6.13 -1.21
CA SER A 121 7.82 -5.87 -2.49
C SER A 121 8.76 -5.20 -3.48
N LEU A 122 9.53 -4.20 -3.03
CA LEU A 122 10.54 -3.49 -3.81
C LEU A 122 11.63 -4.43 -4.32
N THR A 123 12.13 -5.31 -3.45
CA THR A 123 13.13 -6.32 -3.84
C THR A 123 12.59 -7.25 -4.93
N TRP A 124 11.33 -7.67 -4.81
CA TRP A 124 10.68 -8.46 -5.85
C TRP A 124 10.48 -7.67 -7.15
N PHE A 125 10.08 -6.40 -7.06
CA PHE A 125 9.93 -5.52 -8.22
C PHE A 125 11.26 -5.25 -8.93
N ASP A 126 12.34 -5.02 -8.19
CA ASP A 126 13.68 -4.83 -8.76
C ASP A 126 14.16 -6.09 -9.46
N ALA A 127 13.96 -7.28 -8.88
CA ALA A 127 14.27 -8.54 -9.53
C ALA A 127 13.47 -8.70 -10.84
N LEU A 128 12.16 -8.45 -10.81
CA LEU A 128 11.31 -8.53 -12.00
C LEU A 128 11.76 -7.55 -13.08
N ILE A 129 12.08 -6.31 -12.71
CA ILE A 129 12.50 -5.29 -13.68
C ILE A 129 13.90 -5.60 -14.22
N THR A 130 14.80 -6.07 -13.38
CA THR A 130 16.14 -6.52 -13.80
C THR A 130 16.04 -7.67 -14.79
N ASP A 131 15.12 -8.62 -14.58
CA ASP A 131 14.90 -9.72 -15.52
C ASP A 131 14.37 -9.25 -16.89
N ILE A 132 13.50 -8.23 -16.92
CA ILE A 132 12.89 -7.74 -18.16
C ILE A 132 13.80 -6.75 -18.90
N TRP A 133 14.47 -5.84 -18.18
CA TRP A 133 15.24 -4.73 -18.76
C TRP A 133 16.74 -4.86 -18.59
N MET A 134 17.23 -5.94 -17.97
CA MET A 134 18.65 -6.19 -17.71
C MET A 134 19.36 -5.05 -16.95
N LYS A 135 18.59 -4.21 -16.24
CA LYS A 135 19.10 -3.05 -15.52
C LYS A 135 18.41 -2.93 -14.17
N PRO A 136 19.14 -3.00 -13.05
CA PRO A 136 18.58 -2.80 -11.73
C PRO A 136 18.17 -1.34 -11.54
N ILE A 137 17.10 -1.13 -10.78
CA ILE A 137 16.61 0.21 -10.43
C ILE A 137 16.99 0.48 -8.99
N GLN A 138 18.19 1.02 -8.79
CA GLN A 138 18.68 1.41 -7.47
C GLN A 138 19.31 2.80 -7.53
N PRO A 139 19.15 3.63 -6.49
CA PRO A 139 18.49 3.35 -5.21
C PRO A 139 16.95 3.49 -5.24
N PHE A 140 16.25 2.84 -4.29
CA PHE A 140 14.81 3.06 -4.05
C PHE A 140 14.58 4.20 -3.07
N THR A 141 13.53 4.99 -3.29
CA THR A 141 13.07 6.00 -2.34
C THR A 141 11.80 5.52 -1.63
N ILE A 142 11.82 5.44 -0.31
CA ILE A 142 10.63 5.17 0.51
C ILE A 142 10.27 6.43 1.28
N MET A 143 9.06 6.92 1.07
CA MET A 143 8.49 8.10 1.70
C MET A 143 7.63 7.64 2.88
N GLU A 144 8.06 7.99 4.10
CA GLU A 144 7.32 7.74 5.33
C GLU A 144 7.22 9.02 6.16
N ASP A 145 6.07 9.25 6.78
CA ASP A 145 5.78 10.45 7.58
C ASP A 145 6.22 10.34 9.04
N ASN A 146 6.38 9.13 9.58
CA ASN A 146 6.87 8.95 10.94
C ASN A 146 8.40 9.00 11.03
N GLU A 147 8.87 10.09 11.62
CA GLU A 147 10.29 10.35 11.88
C GLU A 147 10.96 9.25 12.70
N SER A 148 10.25 8.60 13.64
CA SER A 148 10.81 7.52 14.45
C SER A 148 11.16 6.30 13.61
N VAL A 149 10.33 5.96 12.61
CA VAL A 149 10.59 4.88 11.67
C VAL A 149 11.77 5.23 10.77
N VAL A 150 11.79 6.45 10.23
CA VAL A 150 12.92 6.95 9.42
C VAL A 150 14.24 6.90 10.20
N TYR A 151 14.21 7.27 11.48
CA TYR A 151 15.38 7.23 12.35
C TYR A 151 15.87 5.79 12.61
N ILE A 152 14.95 4.87 12.91
CA ILE A 152 15.28 3.45 13.13
C ILE A 152 15.84 2.83 11.84
N SER A 153 15.25 3.11 10.68
CA SER A 153 15.70 2.57 9.39
C SER A 153 17.07 3.10 8.96
N LYS A 154 17.42 4.34 9.33
CA LYS A 154 18.76 4.91 9.07
C LYS A 154 19.82 4.38 10.03
N ASN A 155 19.43 4.04 11.25
CA ASN A 155 20.34 3.43 12.21
C ASN A 155 20.58 1.97 11.83
N LYS A 156 21.80 1.67 11.38
CA LYS A 156 22.29 0.29 11.25
C LYS A 156 22.41 -0.32 12.63
N PHE A 157 21.31 -0.78 13.22
CA PHE A 157 21.38 -1.73 14.32
C PHE A 157 21.87 -3.05 13.74
N THR A 158 23.19 -3.19 13.64
CA THR A 158 23.89 -4.47 13.49
C THR A 158 23.76 -5.25 14.79
N GLY A 159 22.52 -5.59 15.17
CA GLY A 159 22.23 -6.55 16.22
C GLY A 159 22.12 -7.91 15.56
N PHE A 160 23.26 -8.59 15.42
CA PHE A 160 23.26 -10.03 15.18
C PHE A 160 22.34 -10.69 16.22
N ARG A 161 21.35 -11.43 15.72
CA ARG A 161 20.75 -12.56 16.43
C ARG A 161 21.20 -13.83 15.72
#